data_AF-A0A3P7FAA9-F1
#
_entry.id   AF-A0A3P7FAA9-F1
#
_cell.length_a   1.000
_cell.length_b   1.000
_cell.length_c   1.000
_cell.angle_alpha   90.00
_cell.angle_beta   90.00
_cell.angle_gamma   90.00
#
_symmetry.space_group_name_H-M   'P 1'
#
loop_
_entity.id
_entity.type
_entity.pdbx_description
1 polymer ?
#
loop_
_entity_poly.entity_id
_entity_poly.type
_entity_poly.pdbx_seq_one_letter_code
_entity_poly.pdbx_strand_id
1 'polypeptide(L)'
;MDLDRRYEYCNTFHIEYYDEYGRAVGVPEKVQPFPGQILRDCLDHRLRQRGLVPSTVLFFVENSRTPLPDNCDANFLSGQRIVARGNFMLYMLRK
;
A
#
# COMPACT_ATOMS: atom_id res chain seq x y z
N MET A 1 -32.66 -14.69 16.99
CA MET A 1 -31.65 -15.05 15.96
C MET A 1 -30.69 -13.90 15.90
N ASP A 2 -29.75 -13.89 16.84
CA ASP A 2 -28.64 -12.95 16.89
C ASP A 2 -27.69 -13.34 15.76
N LEU A 3 -27.98 -12.79 14.58
CA LEU A 3 -27.04 -12.73 13.48
C LEU A 3 -25.93 -11.80 13.94
N ASP A 4 -24.96 -12.40 14.62
CA ASP A 4 -23.69 -11.83 15.04
C ASP A 4 -23.15 -10.96 13.89
N ARG A 5 -23.36 -9.65 14.04
CA ARG A 5 -22.97 -8.59 13.10
C ARG A 5 -21.44 -8.41 13.07
N ARG A 6 -20.68 -9.51 13.11
CA ARG A 6 -19.20 -9.51 13.10
C ARG A 6 -18.59 -9.91 11.76
N TYR A 7 -19.37 -9.94 10.69
CA TYR A 7 -18.82 -9.45 9.43
C TYR A 7 -18.73 -7.93 9.52
N GLU A 8 -17.90 -7.43 10.46
CA GLU A 8 -17.14 -6.22 10.17
C GLU A 8 -16.45 -6.57 8.87
N TYR A 9 -17.01 -6.04 7.79
CA TYR A 9 -16.40 -6.06 6.49
C TYR A 9 -15.09 -5.31 6.70
N CYS A 10 -14.06 -6.03 7.15
CA CYS A 10 -12.74 -5.50 7.43
C CYS A 10 -12.17 -5.13 6.08
N ASN A 11 -12.59 -3.97 5.58
CA ASN A 11 -12.08 -3.30 4.41
C ASN A 11 -10.70 -2.77 4.76
N THR A 12 -9.82 -3.67 5.17
CA THR A 12 -8.46 -3.35 5.54
C THR A 12 -7.55 -4.20 4.70
N PHE A 13 -6.52 -3.59 4.14
CA PHE A 13 -5.44 -4.31 3.50
C PHE A 13 -4.20 -4.20 4.38
N HIS A 14 -3.33 -5.19 4.28
CA HIS A 14 -2.03 -5.16 4.94
C HIS A 14 -1.04 -4.46 4.01
N ILE A 15 -0.14 -3.63 4.55
CA ILE A 15 0.90 -2.96 3.78
C ILE A 15 2.27 -3.14 4.43
N GLU A 16 3.25 -3.48 3.61
CA GLU A 16 4.66 -3.48 3.94
C GLU A 16 5.39 -2.47 3.08
N TYR A 17 6.44 -1.84 3.63
CA TYR A 17 7.19 -0.80 2.96
C TYR A 17 8.62 -1.24 2.77
N TYR A 18 9.16 -1.04 1.57
CA TYR A 18 10.54 -1.36 1.24
C TYR A 18 11.18 -0.17 0.52
N ASP A 19 12.43 0.12 0.85
CA ASP A 19 13.23 1.13 0.16
C ASP A 19 13.64 0.66 -1.25
N GLU A 20 14.33 1.54 -1.97
CA GLU A 20 14.88 1.27 -3.30
C GLU A 20 15.90 0.13 -3.34
N TYR A 21 16.50 -0.22 -2.20
CA TYR A 21 17.43 -1.34 -2.05
C TYR A 21 16.73 -2.65 -1.65
N GLY A 22 15.39 -2.62 -1.48
CA GLY A 22 14.61 -3.78 -1.06
C GLY A 22 14.72 -4.08 0.44
N ARG A 23 15.10 -3.10 1.26
CA ARG A 23 15.11 -3.23 2.73
C ARG A 23 13.78 -2.76 3.29
N ALA A 24 13.24 -3.50 4.27
CA ALA A 24 12.00 -3.13 4.92
C ALA A 24 12.15 -1.79 5.68
N VAL A 25 11.17 -0.90 5.55
CA VAL A 25 11.14 0.43 6.17
C VAL A 25 9.97 0.52 7.15
N GLY A 26 10.28 0.49 8.44
CA GLY A 26 9.26 0.49 9.50
C GLY A 26 8.56 -0.85 9.65
N VAL A 27 7.39 -0.84 10.30
CA VAL A 27 6.61 -2.04 10.60
C VAL A 27 5.44 -2.22 9.63
N PRO A 28 5.04 -3.46 9.31
CA PRO A 28 3.81 -3.74 8.58
C PRO A 28 2.60 -3.17 9.32
N GLU A 29 1.66 -2.59 8.59
CA GLU A 29 0.42 -2.04 9.18
C GLU A 29 -0.83 -2.51 8.42
N LYS A 30 -1.98 -2.42 9.07
CA LYS A 30 -3.29 -2.58 8.44
C LYS A 30 -3.84 -1.20 8.13
N VAL A 31 -4.26 -1.00 6.89
CA VAL A 31 -4.82 0.27 6.42
C VAL A 31 -6.25 0.06 6.01
N GLN A 32 -7.15 0.88 6.55
CA GLN A 32 -8.54 0.98 6.14
C GLN A 32 -8.67 2.14 5.14
N PRO A 33 -8.91 1.89 3.85
CA PRO A 33 -9.15 2.95 2.89
C PRO A 33 -10.57 3.50 3.00
N PHE A 34 -10.74 4.74 2.58
CA PHE A 34 -12.07 5.28 2.32
C PHE A 34 -12.63 4.71 1.01
N PRO A 35 -13.96 4.56 0.88
CA PRO A 35 -14.57 4.08 -0.36
C PRO A 35 -14.22 5.00 -1.54
N GLY A 36 -13.71 4.42 -2.63
CA GLY A 36 -13.27 5.16 -3.82
C GLY A 36 -11.90 5.84 -3.69
N GLN A 37 -11.18 5.62 -2.58
CA GLN A 37 -9.85 6.19 -2.38
C GLN A 37 -8.79 5.43 -3.19
N ILE A 38 -7.98 6.18 -3.92
CA ILE A 38 -6.83 5.63 -4.64
C ILE A 38 -5.76 5.18 -3.63
N LEU A 39 -5.17 4.01 -3.87
CA LEU A 39 -4.12 3.41 -3.03
C LEU A 39 -2.96 4.38 -2.76
N ARG A 40 -2.50 5.08 -3.80
CA ARG A 40 -1.40 6.04 -3.65
C ARG A 40 -1.78 7.18 -2.70
N ASP A 41 -2.95 7.79 -2.86
CA ASP A 41 -3.38 8.88 -1.98
C ASP A 41 -3.62 8.39 -0.55
N CYS A 42 -4.14 7.17 -0.40
CA CYS A 42 -4.30 6.50 0.89
C CYS A 42 -2.96 6.35 1.64
N LEU A 43 -1.89 6.04 0.90
CA LEU A 43 -0.57 5.76 1.46
C LEU A 43 0.41 6.94 1.37
N ASP A 44 0.10 8.05 0.69
CA ASP A 44 1.02 9.18 0.45
C ASP A 44 1.63 9.69 1.76
N HIS A 45 0.78 10.00 2.75
CA HIS A 45 1.22 10.47 4.06
C HIS A 45 2.11 9.43 4.76
N ARG A 46 1.72 8.15 4.71
CA ARG A 46 2.42 7.02 5.34
C ARG A 46 3.78 6.76 4.72
N LEU A 47 3.89 6.96 3.41
CA LEU A 47 5.14 6.84 2.66
C LEU A 47 6.10 7.97 3.01
N ARG A 48 5.61 9.22 3.02
CA ARG A 48 6.41 10.39 3.39
C ARG A 48 6.92 10.32 4.82
N GLN A 49 6.10 9.86 5.77
CA GLN A 49 6.52 9.64 7.16
C GLN A 49 7.70 8.66 7.28
N ARG A 50 7.85 7.76 6.29
CA ARG A 50 8.91 6.76 6.21
C ARG A 50 10.09 7.20 5.32
N GLY A 51 10.09 8.45 4.85
CA GLY A 51 11.12 8.96 3.93
C GLY A 51 11.00 8.42 2.50
N LEU A 52 9.92 7.71 2.17
CA LEU A 52 9.66 7.23 0.82
C LEU A 52 8.95 8.32 0.02
N VAL A 53 9.41 8.56 -1.21
CA VAL A 53 8.77 9.51 -2.11
C VAL A 53 7.61 8.80 -2.83
N PRO A 54 6.34 9.22 -2.64
CA PRO A 54 5.17 8.46 -3.12
C PRO A 54 5.16 8.17 -4.64
N SER A 55 5.74 9.08 -5.41
CA SER A 55 5.88 8.95 -6.87
C SER A 55 6.99 8.01 -7.34
N THR A 56 7.91 7.63 -6.46
CA THR A 56 8.98 6.67 -6.75
C THR A 56 8.63 5.29 -6.23
N VAL A 57 7.48 5.14 -5.58
CA VAL A 57 7.00 3.89 -4.99
C VAL A 57 6.07 3.19 -5.96
N LEU A 58 6.34 1.90 -6.17
CA LEU A 58 5.48 0.97 -6.88
C LEU A 58 4.80 0.06 -5.85
N PHE A 59 3.52 -0.24 -6.08
CA PHE A 59 2.74 -1.12 -5.22
C PHE A 59 2.60 -2.49 -5.87
N PHE A 60 2.67 -3.55 -5.08
CA PHE A 60 2.52 -4.92 -5.54
C PHE A 60 1.60 -5.67 -4.60
N VAL A 61 0.79 -6.57 -5.14
CA VAL A 61 0.19 -7.63 -4.31
C VAL A 61 1.30 -8.61 -3.93
N GLU A 62 1.25 -9.16 -2.72
CA GLU A 62 2.19 -10.18 -2.27
C GLU A 62 2.33 -11.30 -3.32
N ASN A 63 3.56 -11.69 -3.62
CA ASN A 63 3.93 -12.65 -4.67
C ASN A 63 3.62 -12.23 -6.12
N SER A 64 3.05 -11.04 -6.35
CA SER A 64 2.91 -10.48 -7.69
C SER A 64 4.22 -9.84 -8.15
N ARG A 65 4.59 -10.10 -9.41
CA ARG A 65 5.67 -9.37 -10.10
C ARG A 65 5.17 -8.16 -10.89
N THR A 66 3.85 -8.05 -11.02
CA THR A 66 3.21 -6.96 -11.78
C THR A 66 2.82 -5.86 -10.80
N PRO A 67 3.33 -4.62 -11.00
CA PRO A 67 2.94 -3.50 -10.17
C PRO A 67 1.45 -3.17 -10.38
N LEU A 68 0.78 -2.78 -9.30
CA LEU A 68 -0.56 -2.24 -9.34
C LEU A 68 -0.56 -0.89 -10.06
N PRO A 69 -1.64 -0.58 -10.78
CA PRO A 69 -1.74 0.69 -11.49
C PRO A 69 -1.85 1.85 -10.49
N ASP A 70 -1.40 3.04 -10.90
CA ASP A 70 -1.40 4.24 -10.03
C ASP A 70 -2.80 4.65 -9.56
N ASN A 71 -3.84 4.34 -10.34
CA ASN A 71 -5.25 4.60 -10.05
C ASN A 71 -5.97 3.40 -9.40
N CYS A 72 -5.22 2.44 -8.84
CA CYS A 72 -5.80 1.30 -8.13
C CYS A 72 -6.64 1.79 -6.94
N ASP A 73 -7.91 1.40 -6.91
CA ASP A 73 -8.80 1.67 -5.78
C ASP A 73 -8.45 0.71 -4.63
N ALA A 74 -8.15 1.31 -3.48
CA ALA A 74 -7.65 0.62 -2.31
C ALA A 74 -8.69 -0.32 -1.67
N ASN A 75 -9.99 -0.08 -1.90
CA ASN A 75 -11.05 -0.91 -1.37
C ASN A 75 -11.06 -2.31 -2.01
N PHE A 76 -10.62 -2.45 -3.26
CA PHE A 76 -10.45 -3.76 -3.90
C PHE A 76 -9.28 -4.58 -3.35
N LEU A 77 -8.41 -3.95 -2.56
CA LEU A 77 -7.27 -4.60 -1.92
C LEU A 77 -7.61 -5.13 -0.54
N SER A 78 -8.85 -4.99 -0.10
CA SER A 78 -9.35 -5.55 1.16
C SER A 78 -8.96 -7.02 1.32
N GLY A 79 -8.33 -7.35 2.45
CA GLY A 79 -7.82 -8.68 2.75
C GLY A 79 -6.52 -9.07 2.03
N GLN A 80 -6.01 -8.25 1.11
CA GLN A 80 -4.74 -8.50 0.45
C GLN A 80 -3.55 -7.97 1.25
N ARG A 81 -2.39 -8.56 1.00
CA ARG A 81 -1.09 -8.05 1.46
C ARG A 81 -0.45 -7.29 0.31
N ILE A 82 -0.19 -6.02 0.54
CA ILE A 82 0.39 -5.08 -0.41
C ILE A 82 1.83 -4.78 0.01
N VAL A 83 2.69 -4.63 -0.98
CA VAL A 83 4.09 -4.28 -0.82
C VAL A 83 4.32 -2.96 -1.56
N ALA A 84 4.61 -1.90 -0.83
CA ALA A 84 5.08 -0.63 -1.36
C ALA A 84 6.60 -0.67 -1.45
N ARG A 85 7.16 -0.67 -2.66
CA ARG A 85 8.61 -0.74 -2.89
C ARG A 85 9.11 0.50 -3.62
N GLY A 86 10.13 1.14 -3.06
CA GLY A 86 10.87 2.19 -3.74
C GLY A 86 11.49 1.66 -5.03
N ASN A 87 11.33 2.40 -6.12
CA ASN A 87 11.99 2.12 -7.38
C ASN A 87 13.26 2.98 -7.47
N PHE A 88 14.41 2.31 -7.47
CA PHE A 88 15.73 2.94 -7.51
C PHE A 88 15.90 3.89 -8.70
N MET A 89 15.42 3.50 -9.89
CA MET A 89 15.51 4.34 -11.09
C MET A 89 14.67 5.61 -10.94
N LEU A 90 13.44 5.50 -10.43
CA LEU A 90 12.58 6.67 -10.20
C LEU A 90 13.12 7.58 -9.12
N TYR A 91 13.75 7.01 -8.08
CA TYR A 91 14.39 7.77 -7.02
C TYR A 91 15.57 8.59 -7.55
N MET A 92 16.46 7.97 -8.33
CA MET A 92 17.59 8.66 -8.95
C MET A 92 17.15 9.77 -9.92
N LEU A 93 16.02 9.60 -10.63
CA LEU A 93 15.50 10.62 -11.54
C LEU A 93 14.94 11.86 -10.82
N ARG A 94 14.60 11.74 -9.52
CA ARG A 94 14.01 12.83 -8.71
C ARG A 94 14.99 13.51 -7.76
N LYS A 95 16.26 13.12 -7.77
CA LYS A 95 17.33 13.69 -6.95
C LYS A 95 18.18 14.66 -7.78
#